data_AF-A0A084XUD5-F1
#
_entry.id   AF-A0A084XUD5-F1
#
_cell.length_a   1.000
_cell.length_b   1.000
_cell.length_c   1.000
_cell.angle_alpha   90.00
_cell.angle_beta   90.00
_cell.angle_gamma   90.00
#
_symmetry.space_group_name_H-M   'P 1'
#
loop_
_entity.id
_entity.type
_entity.pdbx_description
1 polymer ?
#
loop_
_entity_poly.entity_id
_entity_poly.type
_entity_poly.pdbx_seq_one_letter_code
_entity_poly.pdbx_strand_id
1 'polypeptide(L)'
;MAKAKVAATETEQTTGENTAAENTGENTAAPAEKAPKAARGNADKFVFQKDLAEGQKFAPQALLIVKHVKAHNSITRDQLCGELAKDPEFKTKQPVGRIVSYYQKDLVNAGLFTIEK
;
A
#
# COMPACT_ATOMS: atom_id res chain seq x y z
N MET A 1 -0.27 55.78 -17.05
CA MET A 1 -0.07 55.23 -18.41
C MET A 1 -1.09 54.12 -18.62
N ALA A 2 -2.09 54.38 -19.47
CA ALA A 2 -3.07 53.39 -19.89
C ALA A 2 -2.51 52.58 -21.06
N LYS A 3 -2.66 51.25 -21.05
CA LYS A 3 -2.65 50.42 -22.25
C LYS A 3 -3.72 49.35 -22.15
N ALA A 4 -4.77 49.55 -22.96
CA ALA A 4 -5.78 48.59 -23.38
C ALA A 4 -5.12 47.47 -24.25
N LYS A 5 -5.53 46.21 -24.10
CA LYS A 5 -6.54 45.47 -24.91
C LYS A 5 -6.06 45.01 -26.29
N VAL A 6 -5.99 43.69 -26.50
CA VAL A 6 -6.15 42.94 -27.78
C VAL A 6 -6.63 41.52 -27.39
N ALA A 7 -7.93 41.18 -27.54
CA ALA A 7 -8.59 40.45 -28.65
C ALA A 7 -8.04 39.00 -28.83
N ALA A 8 -8.76 37.96 -28.41
CA ALA A 8 -9.91 37.30 -29.05
C ALA A 8 -9.51 36.41 -30.25
N THR A 9 -9.68 35.10 -30.08
CA THR A 9 -10.04 34.18 -31.17
C THR A 9 -10.89 33.06 -30.60
N GLU A 10 -12.15 33.10 -31.00
CA GLU A 10 -13.16 32.06 -30.86
C GLU A 10 -12.76 30.79 -31.62
N THR A 11 -13.20 29.65 -31.12
CA THR A 11 -13.54 28.52 -32.00
C THR A 11 -14.78 27.87 -31.40
N GLU A 12 -15.93 28.29 -31.91
CA GLU A 12 -17.18 27.54 -31.85
C GLU A 12 -16.97 26.19 -32.53
N GLN A 13 -17.47 25.12 -31.92
CA GLN A 13 -18.05 24.02 -32.68
C GLN A 13 -19.14 23.31 -31.88
N THR A 14 -20.36 23.49 -32.38
CA THR A 14 -21.45 22.50 -32.46
C THR A 14 -22.34 22.33 -31.23
N THR A 15 -23.36 23.20 -31.22
CA THR A 15 -24.80 22.85 -31.20
C THR A 15 -25.18 21.51 -30.59
N GLY A 16 -25.70 21.60 -29.36
CA GLY A 16 -26.52 20.55 -28.77
C GLY A 16 -27.91 20.53 -29.37
N GLU A 17 -28.37 19.32 -29.71
CA GLU A 17 -29.79 19.02 -29.80
C GLU A 17 -30.02 17.60 -29.23
N ASN A 18 -30.77 17.58 -28.13
CA ASN A 18 -31.70 16.54 -27.67
C ASN A 18 -31.25 15.08 -27.61
N THR A 19 -31.38 14.46 -26.43
CA THR A 19 -32.46 13.48 -26.17
C THR A 19 -32.32 12.98 -24.72
N ALA A 20 -33.39 13.17 -23.96
CA ALA A 20 -33.60 12.56 -22.66
C ALA A 20 -33.52 11.03 -22.77
N ALA A 21 -32.68 10.42 -21.95
CA ALA A 21 -32.76 9.01 -21.63
C ALA A 21 -32.62 8.88 -20.12
N GLU A 22 -33.73 8.51 -19.49
CA GLU A 22 -33.78 7.83 -18.20
C GLU A 22 -32.60 6.87 -18.03
N ASN A 23 -31.91 6.99 -16.90
CA ASN A 23 -31.22 5.84 -16.35
C ASN A 23 -31.40 5.82 -14.83
N THR A 24 -32.51 5.19 -14.44
CA THR A 24 -32.68 4.54 -13.14
C THR A 24 -31.58 3.47 -13.05
N GLY A 25 -30.45 3.84 -12.46
CA GLY A 25 -29.27 2.98 -12.36
C GLY A 25 -28.82 2.91 -10.91
N GLU A 26 -29.39 1.96 -10.18
CA GLU A 26 -28.85 1.38 -8.96
C GLU A 26 -27.34 1.11 -9.16
N ASN A 27 -26.47 1.85 -8.47
CA ASN A 27 -25.06 1.51 -8.40
C ASN A 27 -24.69 1.33 -6.93
N THR A 28 -25.10 0.17 -6.42
CA THR A 28 -24.44 -0.47 -5.28
C THR A 28 -22.97 -0.62 -5.65
N ALA A 29 -22.14 0.28 -5.12
CA ALA A 29 -20.70 0.26 -5.32
C ALA A 29 -20.13 -1.05 -4.78
N ALA A 30 -19.99 -2.05 -5.65
CA ALA A 30 -19.26 -3.26 -5.38
C ALA A 30 -17.79 -2.91 -5.08
N PRO A 31 -17.16 -3.54 -4.08
CA PRO A 31 -15.76 -3.31 -3.80
C PRO A 31 -14.94 -3.76 -5.01
N ALA A 32 -14.16 -2.85 -5.58
CA ALA A 32 -13.27 -3.16 -6.69
C ALA A 32 -12.33 -4.32 -6.30
N GLU A 33 -12.63 -5.50 -6.83
CA GLU A 33 -11.79 -6.68 -6.78
C GLU A 33 -10.51 -6.34 -7.56
N LYS A 34 -9.46 -5.92 -6.85
CA LYS A 34 -8.15 -5.69 -7.44
C LYS A 34 -7.64 -7.03 -7.97
N ALA A 35 -7.64 -7.17 -9.29
CA ALA A 35 -6.97 -8.25 -10.00
C ALA A 35 -5.56 -8.49 -9.42
N PRO A 36 -5.14 -9.76 -9.23
CA PRO A 36 -3.83 -10.06 -8.69
C PRO A 36 -2.77 -9.60 -9.70
N LYS A 37 -2.02 -8.55 -9.36
CA LYS A 37 -0.80 -8.21 -10.10
C LYS A 37 0.11 -9.44 -10.00
N ALA A 38 0.35 -10.09 -11.14
CA ALA A 38 1.26 -11.22 -11.25
C ALA A 38 2.57 -10.91 -10.50
N ALA A 39 2.86 -11.76 -9.50
CA ALA A 39 3.99 -11.63 -8.60
C ALA A 39 5.29 -11.60 -9.40
N ARG A 40 5.93 -10.43 -9.46
CA ARG A 40 7.30 -10.29 -9.96
C ARG A 40 8.27 -10.85 -8.92
N GLY A 41 8.50 -12.16 -8.99
CA GLY A 41 9.81 -12.80 -8.91
C GLY A 41 10.81 -12.33 -7.86
N ASN A 42 10.38 -12.15 -6.61
CA ASN A 42 11.17 -12.37 -5.39
C ASN A 42 10.16 -12.40 -4.25
N ALA A 43 9.53 -13.56 -4.04
CA ALA A 43 8.65 -13.75 -2.90
C ALA A 43 9.51 -13.93 -1.65
N ASP A 44 10.27 -12.90 -1.27
CA ASP A 44 11.00 -12.87 0.00
C ASP A 44 10.03 -13.31 1.10
N LYS A 45 10.30 -14.47 1.68
CA LYS A 45 9.43 -15.12 2.65
C LYS A 45 10.09 -15.01 4.01
N PHE A 46 9.40 -14.31 4.90
CA PHE A 46 9.81 -14.13 6.28
C PHE A 46 9.45 -15.42 7.03
N VAL A 47 10.44 -16.03 7.68
CA VAL A 47 10.24 -17.22 8.52
C VAL A 47 10.64 -16.88 9.94
N PHE A 48 9.67 -16.90 10.85
CA PHE A 48 9.89 -16.66 12.27
C PHE A 48 10.86 -17.69 12.84
N GLN A 49 11.83 -17.24 13.64
CA GLN A 49 12.83 -18.11 14.25
C GLN A 49 12.69 -18.16 15.76
N LYS A 50 12.63 -16.99 16.40
CA LYS A 50 12.57 -16.87 17.85
C LYS A 50 11.90 -15.57 18.26
N ASP A 51 11.46 -15.57 19.51
CA ASP A 51 10.93 -14.39 20.17
C ASP A 51 12.00 -13.33 20.43
N LEU A 52 11.50 -12.10 20.63
CA LEU A 52 12.33 -10.97 21.00
C LEU A 52 13.03 -11.24 22.34
N ALA A 53 14.36 -11.15 22.36
CA ALA A 53 15.14 -11.39 23.56
C ALA A 53 14.91 -10.28 24.60
N GLU A 54 15.04 -10.64 25.88
CA GLU A 54 14.90 -9.69 26.98
C GLU A 54 15.98 -8.58 26.87
N GLY A 55 15.55 -7.32 26.94
CA GLY A 55 16.41 -6.15 26.75
C GLY A 55 16.59 -5.69 25.30
N GLN A 56 16.12 -6.45 24.31
CA GLN A 56 16.21 -6.06 22.90
C GLN A 56 15.09 -5.07 22.55
N LYS A 57 15.47 -3.88 22.08
CA LYS A 57 14.54 -2.79 21.80
C LYS A 57 14.47 -2.50 20.31
N PHE A 58 13.26 -2.48 19.79
CA PHE A 58 12.96 -2.07 18.42
C PHE A 58 11.93 -0.95 18.41
N ALA A 59 11.86 -0.23 17.29
CA ALA A 59 10.81 0.74 17.07
C ALA A 59 9.42 0.06 17.09
N PRO A 60 8.35 0.77 17.48
CA PRO A 60 6.99 0.20 17.55
C PRO A 60 6.54 -0.47 16.23
N GLN A 61 6.88 0.13 15.09
CA GLN A 61 6.57 -0.43 13.77
C GLN A 61 7.29 -1.75 13.51
N ALA A 62 8.55 -1.87 13.96
CA ALA A 62 9.32 -3.11 13.83
C ALA A 62 8.76 -4.21 14.74
N LEU A 63 8.27 -3.85 15.94
CA LEU A 63 7.57 -4.80 16.82
C LEU A 63 6.28 -5.31 16.19
N LEU A 64 5.53 -4.45 15.51
CA LEU A 64 4.35 -4.86 14.75
C LEU A 64 4.72 -5.83 13.60
N ILE A 65 5.80 -5.55 12.86
CA ILE A 65 6.31 -6.49 11.84
C ILE A 65 6.58 -7.87 12.46
N VAL A 66 7.27 -7.93 13.61
CA VAL A 66 7.55 -9.20 14.30
C VAL A 66 6.27 -9.88 14.78
N LYS A 67 5.29 -9.13 15.31
CA LYS A 67 3.98 -9.64 15.74
C LYS A 67 3.25 -10.34 14.59
N HIS A 68 3.21 -9.72 13.40
CA HIS A 68 2.58 -10.30 12.22
C HIS A 68 3.35 -11.53 11.70
N VAL A 69 4.67 -11.45 11.60
CA VAL A 69 5.50 -12.60 11.17
C VAL A 69 5.35 -13.78 12.15
N LYS A 70 5.31 -13.52 13.46
CA LYS A 70 5.10 -14.54 14.50
C LYS A 70 3.71 -15.16 14.42
N ALA A 71 2.66 -14.37 14.21
CA ALA A 71 1.29 -14.86 14.12
C ALA A 71 1.11 -15.85 12.95
N HIS A 72 1.83 -15.64 11.85
CA HIS A 72 1.76 -16.49 10.67
C HIS A 72 2.80 -17.63 10.66
N ASN A 73 3.82 -17.57 11.54
CA ASN A 73 5.08 -18.34 11.52
C ASN A 73 5.92 -18.14 10.24
N SER A 74 5.27 -18.09 9.08
CA SER A 74 5.88 -17.70 7.85
C SER A 74 4.90 -16.92 6.96
N ILE A 75 5.40 -15.85 6.36
CA ILE A 75 4.60 -14.94 5.55
C ILE A 75 5.43 -14.38 4.39
N THR A 76 4.82 -14.27 3.21
CA THR A 76 5.48 -13.60 2.08
C THR A 76 5.49 -12.10 2.29
N ARG A 77 6.46 -11.41 1.70
CA ARG A 77 6.57 -9.95 1.77
C ARG A 77 5.28 -9.23 1.39
N ASP A 78 4.63 -9.66 0.31
CA ASP A 78 3.40 -9.04 -0.18
C ASP A 78 2.24 -9.21 0.81
N GLN A 79 2.08 -10.41 1.38
CA GLN A 79 1.08 -10.67 2.42
C GLN A 79 1.34 -9.84 3.67
N LEU A 80 2.60 -9.82 4.14
CA LEU A 80 3.01 -9.03 5.31
C LEU A 80 2.70 -7.55 5.12
N CYS A 81 3.03 -6.98 3.95
CA CYS A 81 2.70 -5.60 3.64
C CYS A 81 1.18 -5.37 3.59
N GLY A 82 0.42 -6.32 3.06
CA GLY A 82 -1.04 -6.25 2.99
C GLY A 82 -1.72 -6.31 4.35
N GLU A 83 -1.20 -7.08 5.28
CA GLU A 83 -1.70 -7.19 6.66
C GLU A 83 -1.32 -5.97 7.50
N LEU A 84 -0.07 -5.54 7.44
CA LEU A 84 0.39 -4.31 8.10
C LEU A 84 -0.35 -3.07 7.62
N ALA A 85 -0.74 -3.01 6.34
CA ALA A 85 -1.53 -1.90 5.81
C ALA A 85 -2.97 -1.86 6.34
N LYS A 86 -3.49 -3.00 6.81
CA LYS A 86 -4.83 -3.12 7.43
C LYS A 86 -4.78 -2.94 8.95
N ASP A 87 -3.59 -3.00 9.54
CA ASP A 87 -3.40 -2.86 10.98
C ASP A 87 -3.52 -1.37 11.40
N PRO A 88 -4.54 -1.01 12.21
CA PRO A 88 -4.72 0.36 12.67
C PRO A 88 -3.60 0.86 13.61
N GLU A 89 -2.84 -0.04 14.22
CA GLU A 89 -1.67 0.28 15.05
C GLU A 89 -0.47 0.67 14.18
N PHE A 90 -0.42 0.20 12.92
CA PHE A 90 0.68 0.46 12.00
C PHE A 90 0.53 1.82 11.28
N LYS A 91 0.73 2.90 12.03
CA LYS A 91 0.65 4.26 11.49
C LYS A 91 1.95 4.66 10.81
N THR A 92 1.90 4.96 9.51
CA THR A 92 3.06 5.47 8.75
C THR A 92 2.64 6.40 7.62
N LYS A 93 3.50 7.39 7.32
CA LYS A 93 3.37 8.26 6.13
C LYS A 93 4.05 7.68 4.90
N GLN A 94 4.91 6.67 5.09
CA GLN A 94 5.66 6.03 4.01
C GLN A 94 4.97 4.76 3.54
N PRO A 95 5.23 4.29 2.30
CA PRO A 95 4.75 2.99 1.84
C PRO A 95 5.21 1.87 2.79
N VAL A 96 4.29 0.98 3.18
CA VAL A 96 4.55 -0.12 4.12
C VAL A 96 5.74 -0.96 3.68
N GLY A 97 5.82 -1.30 2.38
CA GLY A 97 6.93 -2.08 1.84
C GLY A 97 8.31 -1.44 2.04
N ARG A 98 8.39 -0.09 2.09
CA ARG A 98 9.64 0.64 2.39
C ARG A 98 10.02 0.50 3.87
N ILE A 99 9.04 0.55 4.76
CA ILE A 99 9.24 0.35 6.21
C ILE A 99 9.69 -1.09 6.49
N VAL A 100 9.07 -2.07 5.84
CA VAL A 100 9.47 -3.47 5.95
C VAL A 100 10.91 -3.66 5.47
N SER A 101 11.31 -3.12 4.31
CA SER A 101 12.71 -3.16 3.85
C SER A 101 13.68 -2.55 4.84
N TYR A 102 13.31 -1.41 5.43
CA TYR A 102 14.17 -0.67 6.34
C TYR A 102 14.53 -1.51 7.57
N TYR A 103 13.54 -2.14 8.21
CA TYR A 103 13.78 -2.96 9.40
C TYR A 103 14.18 -4.40 9.10
N GLN A 104 14.00 -4.90 7.87
CA GLN A 104 14.29 -6.28 7.50
C GLN A 104 15.70 -6.70 7.91
N LYS A 105 16.73 -5.90 7.58
CA LYS A 105 18.11 -6.23 7.90
C LYS A 105 18.35 -6.33 9.41
N ASP A 106 17.85 -5.38 10.18
CA ASP A 106 18.06 -5.33 11.63
C ASP A 106 17.36 -6.49 12.35
N LEU A 107 16.15 -6.82 11.91
CA LEU A 107 15.36 -7.92 12.46
C LEU A 107 15.92 -9.30 12.08
N VAL A 108 16.50 -9.44 10.87
CA VAL A 108 17.27 -10.64 10.48
C VAL A 108 18.57 -10.75 11.26
N ASN A 109 19.32 -9.66 11.43
CA ASN A 109 20.57 -9.66 12.21
C ASN A 109 20.34 -9.99 13.69
N ALA A 110 19.19 -9.59 14.23
CA ALA A 110 18.72 -9.99 15.54
C ALA A 110 18.35 -11.48 15.65
N GLY A 111 18.22 -12.15 14.51
CA GLY A 111 17.81 -13.55 14.40
C GLY A 111 16.33 -13.77 14.67
N LEU A 112 15.47 -12.74 14.58
CA LEU A 112 14.04 -12.88 14.84
C LEU A 112 13.33 -13.61 13.69
N PHE A 113 13.82 -13.41 12.47
CA PHE A 113 13.39 -14.15 11.31
C PHE A 113 14.52 -14.33 10.30
N THR A 114 14.33 -15.28 9.40
CA THR A 114 15.15 -15.48 8.19
C THR A 114 14.33 -15.13 6.94
N ILE A 115 15.03 -14.90 5.83
CA ILE A 115 14.41 -14.63 4.53
C ILE A 115 14.72 -15.81 3.61
N GLU A 116 13.68 -16.53 3.22
CA GLU A 116 13.72 -17.52 2.15
C GLU A 116 13.38 -16.84 0.82
N LYS A 117 13.97 -17.31 -0.28
CA LYS A 117 13.72 -16.82 -1.64
C LYS A 117 13.03 -17.87 -2.49
#